data_AF-A0AAN6C8M7-F1
#
_entry.id   AF-A0AAN6C8M7-F1
#
_cell.length_a   1.000
_cell.length_b   1.000
_cell.length_c   1.000
_cell.angle_alpha   90.00
_cell.angle_beta   90.00
_cell.angle_gamma   90.00
#
_symmetry.space_group_name_H-M   'P 1'
#
loop_
_entity.id
_entity.type
_entity.pdbx_description
1 polymer ?
#
loop_
_entity_poly.entity_id
_entity_poly.type
_entity_poly.pdbx_seq_one_letter_code
_entity_poly.pdbx_strand_id
1 'polypeptide(L)'
;MIEGRYRESHPNPQGLLELGASEWNVEAFVILLNIMHGHHRQVTKTPTLELIAHIGILVDYYDCLEVVEIFYERWTQWHLDLKKHNYPELSLAITTIVSQTFGPDETVLLFIALVFKNYVQARGLFGLAVFNTDGPLETDLAIPNRVLELIEQEREKLVEELLEVLFDLQDCLMARDLCCTLECACRLLGYLTRQMRSFNLPLTKPERPYLGYSAKRVHEMLRSLKAPGWCTDHNNEPCTLEVVLQDFYVPWEPSIFERELCKKDAR
;
A
#
# COMPACT_ATOMS: atom_id res chain seq x y z
N MET A 1 34.24 11.74 0.76
CA MET A 1 34.24 12.42 2.07
C MET A 1 35.65 12.53 2.64
N ILE A 2 36.37 11.41 2.77
CA ILE A 2 37.75 11.37 3.29
C ILE A 2 38.83 11.70 2.23
N GLU A 3 38.43 11.84 0.96
CA GLU A 3 39.30 12.27 -0.13
C GLU A 3 38.96 13.71 -0.54
N GLY A 4 39.98 14.52 -0.85
CA GLY A 4 39.82 15.88 -1.36
C GLY A 4 40.28 16.98 -0.39
N ARG A 5 39.74 18.20 -0.56
CA ARG A 5 40.11 19.41 0.19
C ARG A 5 39.09 19.78 1.28
N TYR A 6 38.43 18.78 1.85
CA TYR A 6 37.41 18.98 2.88
C TYR A 6 38.05 19.03 4.27
N ARG A 7 37.35 19.58 5.25
CA ARG A 7 37.90 19.63 6.62
C ARG A 7 38.13 18.21 7.16
N GLU A 8 37.24 17.30 6.80
CA GLU A 8 37.19 15.89 7.15
C GLU A 8 38.34 15.07 6.57
N SER A 9 39.04 15.57 5.53
CA SER A 9 40.22 14.92 4.96
C SER A 9 41.53 15.37 5.62
N HIS A 10 41.46 16.31 6.56
CA HIS A 10 42.62 16.78 7.32
C HIS A 10 42.67 16.12 8.71
N PRO A 11 43.77 15.43 9.07
CA PRO A 11 43.92 14.84 10.39
C PRO A 11 43.96 15.89 11.51
N ASN A 12 43.42 15.52 12.67
CA ASN A 12 43.56 16.28 13.90
C ASN A 12 45.02 16.26 14.41
N PRO A 13 45.37 16.99 15.48
CA PRO A 13 46.73 17.01 16.03
C PRO A 13 47.30 15.64 16.43
N GLN A 14 46.45 14.63 16.63
CA GLN A 14 46.81 13.25 16.95
C GLN A 14 46.99 12.38 15.70
N GLY A 15 46.82 12.93 14.50
CA GLY A 15 46.93 12.22 13.23
C GLY A 15 45.70 11.39 12.86
N LEU A 16 44.56 11.60 13.53
CA LEU A 16 43.31 10.90 13.26
C LEU A 16 42.37 11.75 12.41
N LEU A 17 41.66 11.13 11.47
CA LEU A 17 40.58 11.79 10.75
C LEU A 17 39.34 11.87 11.66
N GLU A 18 38.74 13.06 11.75
CA GLU A 18 37.53 13.30 12.52
C GLU A 18 36.37 13.55 11.58
N LEU A 19 35.33 12.71 11.71
CA LEU A 19 34.08 12.83 10.96
C LEU A 19 32.97 13.20 11.93
N GLY A 20 32.43 14.40 11.77
CA GLY A 20 31.23 14.81 12.49
C GLY A 20 30.00 14.23 11.81
N ALA A 21 29.14 13.58 12.58
CA ALA A 21 27.81 13.17 12.13
C ALA A 21 26.78 13.71 13.13
N SER A 22 25.75 14.36 12.60
CA SER A 22 24.65 14.96 13.36
C SER A 22 23.31 14.50 12.76
N GLU A 23 22.21 14.75 13.45
CA GLU A 23 20.83 14.48 12.99
C GLU A 23 20.42 12.99 12.95
N TRP A 24 21.36 12.07 13.14
CA TRP A 24 21.07 10.64 13.21
C TRP A 24 20.59 10.20 14.60
N ASN A 25 19.72 9.18 14.61
CA ASN A 25 19.46 8.41 15.82
C ASN A 25 20.77 7.71 16.26
N VAL A 26 21.24 8.05 17.47
CA VAL A 26 22.54 7.61 18.00
C VAL A 26 22.61 6.09 18.10
N GLU A 27 21.53 5.44 18.54
CA GLU A 27 21.49 3.98 18.70
C GLU A 27 21.59 3.28 17.35
N ALA A 28 20.80 3.70 16.36
CA ALA A 28 20.86 3.18 15.00
C ALA A 28 22.26 3.32 14.40
N PHE A 29 22.90 4.47 14.62
CA PHE A 29 24.23 4.74 14.07
C PHE A 29 25.32 3.91 14.74
N VAL A 30 25.25 3.73 16.07
CA VAL A 30 26.15 2.81 16.80
C VAL A 30 25.97 1.37 16.31
N ILE A 31 24.74 0.93 16.03
CA ILE A 31 24.49 -0.40 15.46
C ILE A 31 25.15 -0.53 14.09
N LEU A 32 24.98 0.45 13.20
CA LEU A 32 25.61 0.44 11.88
C LEU A 32 27.14 0.34 11.97
N LEU A 33 27.76 1.14 12.85
CA LEU A 33 29.20 1.09 13.07
C LEU A 33 29.66 -0.24 13.65
N ASN A 34 28.90 -0.82 14.60
CA ASN A 34 29.20 -2.14 15.14
C ASN A 34 29.13 -3.23 14.07
N ILE A 35 28.22 -3.12 13.11
CA ILE A 35 28.16 -4.01 11.96
C ILE A 35 29.41 -3.82 11.08
N MET A 36 29.70 -2.59 10.65
CA MET A 36 30.85 -2.26 9.80
C MET A 36 32.20 -2.70 10.40
N HIS A 37 32.37 -2.58 11.72
CA HIS A 37 33.61 -2.93 12.42
C HIS A 37 33.68 -4.40 12.87
N GLY A 38 32.68 -5.23 12.57
CA GLY A 38 32.69 -6.65 12.94
C GLY A 38 32.36 -6.92 14.42
N HIS A 39 31.87 -5.93 15.16
CA HIS A 39 31.44 -6.07 16.56
C HIS A 39 30.04 -6.69 16.68
N HIS A 40 29.79 -7.77 15.93
CA HIS A 40 28.47 -8.38 15.76
C HIS A 40 27.83 -8.87 17.08
N ARG A 41 28.61 -9.15 18.12
CA ARG A 41 28.10 -9.49 19.45
C ARG A 41 27.37 -8.34 20.14
N GLN A 42 27.63 -7.10 19.74
CA GLN A 42 27.00 -5.89 20.26
C GLN A 42 25.77 -5.46 19.44
N VAL A 43 25.51 -6.13 18.31
CA VAL A 43 24.33 -5.85 17.49
C VAL A 43 23.10 -6.48 18.13
N THR A 44 22.05 -5.69 18.33
CA THR A 44 20.79 -6.18 18.90
C THR A 44 20.17 -7.26 18.02
N LYS A 45 19.63 -8.30 18.65
CA LYS A 45 18.96 -9.41 17.94
C LYS A 45 17.48 -9.16 17.69
N THR A 46 16.89 -8.23 18.44
CA THR A 46 15.45 -7.97 18.49
C THR A 46 15.19 -6.46 18.41
N PRO A 47 15.62 -5.79 17.32
CA PRO A 47 15.33 -4.37 17.15
C PRO A 47 13.82 -4.14 17.01
N THR A 48 13.38 -2.94 17.37
CA THR A 48 12.02 -2.45 17.08
C THR A 48 11.91 -2.04 15.62
N LEU A 49 10.68 -1.93 15.10
CA LEU A 49 10.42 -1.43 13.75
C LEU A 49 11.02 -0.04 13.53
N GLU A 50 10.84 0.85 14.51
CA GLU A 50 11.40 2.20 14.51
C GLU A 50 12.93 2.19 14.42
N LEU A 51 13.61 1.31 15.16
CA LEU A 51 15.06 1.21 15.12
C LEU A 51 15.55 0.73 13.75
N ILE A 52 14.86 -0.24 13.13
CA ILE A 52 15.17 -0.67 11.75
C ILE A 52 14.94 0.47 10.75
N ALA A 53 13.88 1.27 10.92
CA ALA A 53 13.63 2.42 10.05
C ALA A 53 14.79 3.43 10.10
N HIS A 54 15.27 3.76 11.30
CA HIS A 54 16.43 4.64 11.46
C HIS A 54 17.72 4.03 10.87
N ILE A 55 17.92 2.72 11.01
CA ILE A 55 19.02 2.03 10.32
C ILE A 55 18.84 2.11 8.80
N GLY A 56 17.62 1.96 8.30
CA GLY A 56 17.28 2.11 6.89
C GLY A 56 17.63 3.50 6.33
N ILE A 57 17.34 4.57 7.08
CA ILE A 57 17.76 5.94 6.71
C ILE A 57 19.29 6.02 6.55
N LEU A 58 20.04 5.43 7.48
CA LEU A 58 21.51 5.42 7.40
C LEU A 58 22.01 4.55 6.24
N VAL A 59 21.37 3.42 5.98
CA VAL A 59 21.71 2.52 4.86
C VAL A 59 21.53 3.22 3.52
N ASP A 60 20.40 3.92 3.35
CA ASP A 60 20.10 4.71 2.14
C ASP A 60 21.09 5.88 1.98
N TYR A 61 21.36 6.62 3.07
CA TYR A 61 22.27 7.78 3.04
C TYR A 61 23.73 7.42 2.76
N TYR A 62 24.26 6.39 3.42
CA TYR A 62 25.66 5.97 3.30
C TYR A 62 25.89 4.93 2.18
N ASP A 63 24.84 4.53 1.46
CA ASP A 63 24.88 3.52 0.40
C ASP A 63 25.60 2.23 0.85
N CYS A 64 25.15 1.66 1.97
CA CYS A 64 25.82 0.55 2.63
C CYS A 64 24.92 -0.67 2.88
N LEU A 65 23.97 -0.92 1.99
CA LEU A 65 23.02 -2.03 2.10
C LEU A 65 23.70 -3.38 2.31
N GLU A 66 24.71 -3.71 1.50
CA GLU A 66 25.42 -5.01 1.55
C GLU A 66 26.00 -5.31 2.94
N VAL A 67 26.37 -4.28 3.70
CA VAL A 67 26.94 -4.42 5.04
C VAL A 67 25.87 -4.84 6.06
N VAL A 68 24.63 -4.39 5.89
CA VAL A 68 23.54 -4.56 6.86
C VAL A 68 22.58 -5.68 6.49
N GLU A 69 22.53 -6.07 5.21
CA GLU A 69 21.54 -7.01 4.65
C GLU A 69 21.42 -8.32 5.44
N ILE A 70 22.54 -8.95 5.82
CA ILE A 70 22.53 -10.20 6.59
C ILE A 70 21.91 -10.04 8.00
N PHE A 71 22.04 -8.86 8.61
CA PHE A 71 21.41 -8.56 9.89
C PHE A 71 19.91 -8.34 9.72
N TYR A 72 19.53 -7.61 8.66
CA TYR A 72 18.13 -7.41 8.30
C TYR A 72 17.40 -8.74 8.07
N GLU A 73 17.95 -9.63 7.24
CA GLU A 73 17.40 -10.97 7.01
C GLU A 73 17.19 -11.72 8.34
N ARG A 74 18.15 -11.62 9.25
CA ARG A 74 18.08 -12.29 10.54
C ARG A 74 17.02 -11.70 11.48
N TRP A 75 16.87 -10.38 11.50
CA TRP A 75 15.80 -9.71 12.25
C TRP A 75 14.40 -10.10 11.73
N THR A 76 14.25 -10.24 10.42
CA THR A 76 13.00 -10.70 9.78
C THR A 76 12.64 -12.15 10.12
N GLN A 77 13.61 -13.00 10.43
CA GLN A 77 13.38 -14.41 10.73
C GLN A 77 13.00 -14.66 12.19
N TRP A 78 13.43 -13.80 13.11
CA TRP A 78 13.44 -14.13 14.54
C TRP A 78 12.51 -13.31 15.42
N HIS A 79 12.18 -12.09 15.00
CA HIS A 79 11.55 -11.14 15.92
C HIS A 79 10.41 -10.34 15.28
N LEU A 80 10.66 -9.76 14.11
CA LEU A 80 9.66 -9.00 13.39
C LEU A 80 9.13 -9.89 12.27
N ASP A 81 7.83 -10.13 12.24
CA ASP A 81 7.19 -10.76 11.08
C ASP A 81 7.13 -9.75 9.93
N LEU A 82 8.29 -9.36 9.41
CA LEU A 82 8.44 -8.54 8.20
C LEU A 82 8.08 -9.36 6.96
N LYS A 83 7.83 -10.67 7.12
CA LYS A 83 7.21 -11.47 6.07
C LYS A 83 5.69 -11.29 6.04
N LYS A 84 5.10 -10.62 7.04
CA LYS A 84 3.76 -10.05 6.92
C LYS A 84 3.74 -9.16 5.67
N HIS A 85 2.77 -9.41 4.80
CA HIS A 85 2.64 -8.80 3.46
C HIS A 85 3.58 -9.33 2.37
N ASN A 86 4.29 -10.43 2.62
CA ASN A 86 5.13 -11.06 1.60
C ASN A 86 4.30 -11.96 0.70
N TYR A 87 3.73 -11.40 -0.36
CA TYR A 87 2.87 -12.12 -1.30
C TYR A 87 3.63 -12.39 -2.60
N PRO A 88 3.86 -13.66 -2.98
CA PRO A 88 4.46 -13.99 -4.27
C PRO A 88 3.67 -13.39 -5.44
N GLU A 89 2.34 -13.40 -5.30
CA GLU A 89 1.39 -12.87 -6.27
C GLU A 89 0.31 -12.07 -5.52
N LEU A 90 0.03 -10.84 -5.98
CA LEU A 90 -0.99 -9.99 -5.37
C LEU A 90 -2.41 -10.56 -5.53
N SER A 91 -2.68 -11.26 -6.64
CA SER A 91 -3.97 -11.93 -6.91
C SER A 91 -4.28 -13.00 -5.87
N LEU A 92 -3.28 -13.76 -5.42
CA LEU A 92 -3.42 -14.75 -4.34
C LEU A 92 -3.64 -14.12 -2.96
N ALA A 93 -3.34 -12.83 -2.82
CA ALA A 93 -3.41 -12.09 -1.57
C ALA A 93 -4.67 -11.25 -1.42
N ILE A 94 -5.55 -11.17 -2.41
CA ILE A 94 -6.74 -10.29 -2.41
C ILE A 94 -7.55 -10.45 -1.12
N THR A 95 -7.88 -11.68 -0.73
CA THR A 95 -8.64 -11.96 0.51
C THR A 95 -7.93 -11.45 1.76
N THR A 96 -6.59 -11.50 1.76
CA THR A 96 -5.77 -11.02 2.86
C THR A 96 -5.68 -9.49 2.85
N ILE A 97 -5.46 -8.86 1.69
CA ILE A 97 -5.39 -7.40 1.52
C ILE A 97 -6.70 -6.74 1.94
N VAL A 98 -7.84 -7.32 1.56
CA VAL A 98 -9.18 -6.79 1.90
C VAL A 98 -9.40 -6.73 3.42
N SER A 99 -8.82 -7.65 4.18
CA SER A 99 -8.96 -7.71 5.64
C SER A 99 -7.93 -6.88 6.41
N GLN A 100 -6.98 -6.25 5.72
CA GLN A 100 -5.90 -5.48 6.33
C GLN A 100 -6.07 -3.97 6.15
N THR A 101 -5.29 -3.21 6.90
CA THR A 101 -5.26 -1.74 6.87
C THR A 101 -3.87 -1.27 6.49
N PHE A 102 -3.78 -0.13 5.81
CA PHE A 102 -2.53 0.56 5.57
C PHE A 102 -2.46 1.80 6.46
N GLY A 103 -1.47 1.88 7.34
CA GLY A 103 -1.26 3.02 8.23
C GLY A 103 0.21 3.43 8.35
N PRO A 104 0.56 4.14 9.43
CA PRO A 104 1.93 4.60 9.67
C PRO A 104 2.94 3.45 9.72
N ASP A 105 2.62 2.34 10.39
CA ASP A 105 3.50 1.18 10.48
C ASP A 105 3.73 0.53 9.12
N GLU A 106 2.69 0.36 8.30
CA GLU A 106 2.83 -0.16 6.94
C GLU A 106 3.59 0.79 6.02
N THR A 107 3.51 2.11 6.25
CA THR A 107 4.32 3.10 5.53
C THR A 107 5.80 2.96 5.87
N VAL A 108 6.12 2.76 7.15
CA VAL A 108 7.49 2.47 7.62
C VAL A 108 7.99 1.15 7.03
N LEU A 109 7.16 0.12 7.02
CA LEU A 109 7.50 -1.17 6.41
C LEU A 109 7.75 -1.05 4.90
N LEU A 110 7.00 -0.20 4.19
CA LEU A 110 7.19 0.03 2.76
C LEU A 110 8.55 0.67 2.50
N PHE A 111 8.89 1.71 3.28
CA PHE A 111 10.21 2.33 3.23
C PHE A 111 11.33 1.32 3.48
N ILE A 112 11.25 0.54 4.56
CA ILE A 112 12.24 -0.49 4.90
C ILE A 112 12.36 -1.52 3.78
N ALA A 113 11.25 -2.03 3.24
CA ALA A 113 11.27 -3.02 2.17
C ALA A 113 11.95 -2.48 0.90
N LEU A 114 11.80 -1.19 0.59
CA LEU A 114 12.45 -0.55 -0.54
C LEU A 114 13.96 -0.38 -0.32
N VAL A 115 14.37 0.14 0.84
CA VAL A 115 15.79 0.34 1.19
C VAL A 115 16.55 -0.98 1.19
N PHE A 116 15.95 -2.02 1.77
CA PHE A 116 16.55 -3.36 1.84
C PHE A 116 16.29 -4.22 0.60
N LYS A 117 15.79 -3.63 -0.50
CA LYS A 117 15.50 -4.32 -1.77
C LYS A 117 14.65 -5.60 -1.62
N ASN A 118 13.80 -5.66 -0.59
CA ASN A 118 12.85 -6.75 -0.40
C ASN A 118 11.59 -6.51 -1.27
N TYR A 119 11.73 -6.70 -2.57
CA TYR A 119 10.69 -6.36 -3.55
C TYR A 119 9.39 -7.15 -3.38
N VAL A 120 9.45 -8.37 -2.83
CA VAL A 120 8.24 -9.19 -2.62
C VAL A 120 7.39 -8.61 -1.48
N GLN A 121 8.03 -8.15 -0.40
CA GLN A 121 7.33 -7.43 0.67
C GLN A 121 6.85 -6.05 0.21
N ALA A 122 7.70 -5.31 -0.52
CA ALA A 122 7.34 -4.00 -1.08
C ALA A 122 6.10 -4.11 -1.99
N ARG A 123 5.98 -5.20 -2.76
CA ARG A 123 4.80 -5.50 -3.59
C ARG A 123 3.51 -5.62 -2.80
N GLY A 124 3.54 -6.39 -1.71
CA GLY A 124 2.35 -6.53 -0.87
C GLY A 124 1.93 -5.23 -0.22
N LEU A 125 2.90 -4.46 0.28
CA LEU A 125 2.65 -3.16 0.92
C LEU A 125 2.15 -2.12 -0.08
N PHE A 126 2.65 -2.12 -1.32
CA PHE A 126 2.13 -1.29 -2.40
C PHE A 126 0.67 -1.60 -2.71
N GLY A 127 0.32 -2.88 -2.88
CA GLY A 127 -1.07 -3.29 -3.12
C GLY A 127 -1.98 -2.90 -1.95
N LEU A 128 -1.48 -3.03 -0.71
CA LEU A 128 -2.20 -2.62 0.48
C LEU A 128 -2.42 -1.09 0.52
N ALA A 129 -1.40 -0.30 0.14
CA ALA A 129 -1.51 1.17 0.04
C ALA A 129 -2.55 1.58 -1.00
N VAL A 130 -2.46 1.05 -2.23
CA VAL A 130 -3.43 1.29 -3.32
C VAL A 130 -4.85 0.97 -2.89
N PHE A 131 -5.05 -0.11 -2.13
CA PHE A 131 -6.38 -0.53 -1.71
C PHE A 131 -6.96 0.35 -0.58
N ASN A 132 -6.13 0.82 0.35
CA ASN A 132 -6.60 1.43 1.60
C ASN A 132 -6.55 2.96 1.62
N THR A 133 -5.60 3.57 0.91
CA THR A 133 -5.44 5.03 0.91
C THR A 133 -6.64 5.72 0.25
N ASP A 134 -7.00 6.91 0.73
CA ASP A 134 -8.09 7.73 0.23
C ASP A 134 -7.60 9.03 -0.45
N GLY A 135 -6.31 9.12 -0.71
CA GLY A 135 -5.62 10.20 -1.41
C GLY A 135 -4.12 9.91 -1.48
N PRO A 136 -3.33 10.90 -1.95
CA PRO A 136 -1.88 10.76 -2.03
C PRO A 136 -1.26 10.37 -0.68
N LEU A 137 -0.33 9.41 -0.71
CA LEU A 137 0.38 8.99 0.49
C LEU A 137 1.36 10.08 0.94
N GLU A 138 1.06 10.75 2.05
CA GLU A 138 1.92 11.75 2.68
C GLU A 138 2.85 11.09 3.70
N THR A 139 4.16 11.30 3.56
CA THR A 139 5.16 10.75 4.49
C THR A 139 6.45 11.57 4.48
N ASP A 140 7.10 11.65 5.64
CA ASP A 140 8.43 12.25 5.80
C ASP A 140 9.57 11.25 5.51
N LEU A 141 9.24 9.97 5.27
CA LEU A 141 10.22 8.95 4.93
C LEU A 141 10.72 9.15 3.50
N ALA A 142 11.99 8.78 3.26
CA ALA A 142 12.62 8.86 1.95
C ALA A 142 12.13 7.75 0.97
N ILE A 143 10.81 7.59 0.84
CA ILE A 143 10.20 6.77 -0.20
C ILE A 143 10.34 7.54 -1.53
N PRO A 144 10.88 6.92 -2.60
CA PRO A 144 11.06 7.63 -3.86
C PRO A 144 9.73 8.17 -4.39
N ASN A 145 9.69 9.44 -4.82
CA ASN A 145 8.47 10.09 -5.34
C ASN A 145 7.77 9.27 -6.43
N ARG A 146 8.54 8.61 -7.31
CA ARG A 146 8.00 7.71 -8.34
C ARG A 146 7.13 6.60 -7.75
N VAL A 147 7.47 6.07 -6.59
CA VAL A 147 6.66 5.04 -5.90
C VAL A 147 5.37 5.66 -5.37
N LEU A 148 5.43 6.84 -4.76
CA LEU A 148 4.25 7.56 -4.26
C LEU A 148 3.29 7.93 -5.40
N GLU A 149 3.81 8.44 -6.51
CA GLU A 149 3.06 8.74 -7.74
C GLU A 149 2.41 7.49 -8.32
N LEU A 150 3.11 6.35 -8.35
CA LEU A 150 2.56 5.08 -8.82
C LEU A 150 1.46 4.55 -7.90
N ILE A 151 1.59 4.69 -6.57
CA ILE A 151 0.53 4.33 -5.63
C ILE A 151 -0.72 5.15 -5.93
N GLU A 152 -0.57 6.47 -6.10
CA GLU A 152 -1.70 7.36 -6.37
C GLU A 152 -2.37 7.07 -7.72
N GLN A 153 -1.58 6.84 -8.77
CA GLN A 153 -2.09 6.50 -10.09
C GLN A 153 -2.89 5.19 -10.07
N GLU A 154 -2.37 4.13 -9.43
CA GLU A 154 -3.06 2.85 -9.34
C GLU A 154 -4.27 2.92 -8.40
N ARG A 155 -4.22 3.75 -7.34
CA ARG A 155 -5.36 4.05 -6.47
C ARG A 155 -6.48 4.71 -7.27
N GLU A 156 -6.19 5.77 -8.03
CA GLU A 156 -7.19 6.45 -8.87
C GLU A 156 -7.86 5.47 -9.85
N LYS A 157 -7.05 4.66 -10.54
CA LYS A 157 -7.53 3.68 -11.50
C LYS A 157 -8.46 2.66 -10.85
N LEU A 158 -8.05 2.08 -9.72
CA LEU A 158 -8.86 1.09 -9.01
C LEU A 158 -10.16 1.69 -8.46
N VAL A 159 -10.09 2.91 -7.91
CA VAL A 159 -11.28 3.61 -7.43
C VAL A 159 -12.23 3.91 -8.59
N GLU A 160 -11.73 4.36 -9.74
CA GLU A 160 -12.54 4.58 -10.95
C GLU A 160 -13.25 3.30 -11.38
N GLU A 161 -12.52 2.18 -11.53
CA GLU A 161 -13.07 0.87 -11.91
C GLU A 161 -14.19 0.41 -10.97
N LEU A 162 -14.00 0.55 -9.65
CA LEU A 162 -15.01 0.16 -8.67
C LEU A 162 -16.22 1.09 -8.64
N LEU A 163 -16.00 2.40 -8.86
CA LEU A 163 -17.09 3.36 -8.94
C LEU A 163 -17.89 3.17 -10.24
N GLU A 164 -17.26 2.81 -11.35
CA GLU A 164 -17.96 2.47 -12.60
C GLU A 164 -18.97 1.35 -12.39
N VAL A 165 -18.57 0.25 -11.75
CA VAL A 165 -19.49 -0.83 -11.37
C VAL A 165 -20.68 -0.32 -10.57
N LEU A 166 -20.44 0.58 -9.60
CA LEU A 166 -21.48 1.12 -8.74
C LEU A 166 -22.44 2.06 -9.50
N PHE A 167 -21.91 2.93 -10.35
CA PHE A 167 -22.70 3.94 -11.07
C PHE A 167 -23.40 3.35 -12.29
N ASP A 168 -22.82 2.36 -12.96
CA ASP A 168 -23.49 1.61 -14.03
C ASP A 168 -24.71 0.87 -13.47
N LEU A 169 -24.59 0.27 -12.28
CA LEU A 169 -25.74 -0.32 -11.58
C LEU A 169 -26.83 0.73 -11.28
N GLN A 170 -26.44 1.93 -10.85
CA GLN A 170 -27.39 3.02 -10.60
C GLN A 170 -28.11 3.42 -11.89
N ASP A 171 -27.38 3.59 -12.99
CA ASP A 171 -27.92 4.00 -14.28
C ASP A 171 -28.84 2.94 -14.88
N CYS A 172 -28.48 1.66 -14.82
CA CYS A 172 -29.33 0.57 -15.29
C CYS A 172 -30.63 0.44 -14.48
N LEU A 173 -30.58 0.69 -13.16
CA LEU A 173 -31.80 0.74 -12.32
C LEU A 173 -32.67 1.96 -12.68
N MET A 174 -32.08 3.08 -13.09
CA MET A 174 -32.81 4.27 -13.56
C MET A 174 -33.44 4.05 -14.95
N ALA A 175 -32.74 3.36 -15.85
CA ALA A 175 -33.17 3.08 -17.22
C ALA A 175 -34.15 1.89 -17.32
N ARG A 176 -34.28 1.09 -16.26
CA ARG A 176 -35.08 -0.16 -16.17
C ARG A 176 -34.50 -1.33 -16.98
N ASP A 177 -33.20 -1.31 -17.26
CA ASP A 177 -32.55 -2.29 -18.14
C ASP A 177 -32.34 -3.67 -17.47
N LEU A 178 -32.33 -3.73 -16.14
CA LEU A 178 -31.95 -4.91 -15.36
C LEU A 178 -33.07 -5.47 -14.45
N CYS A 179 -34.31 -4.99 -14.58
CA CYS A 179 -35.38 -5.25 -13.60
C CYS A 179 -36.67 -5.82 -14.18
N CYS A 180 -37.29 -6.75 -13.44
CA CYS A 180 -38.59 -7.35 -13.73
C CYS A 180 -39.71 -6.32 -13.97
N THR A 181 -39.83 -5.34 -13.08
CA THR A 181 -40.91 -4.34 -13.09
C THR A 181 -40.37 -2.96 -12.75
N LEU A 182 -41.16 -1.91 -13.01
CA LEU A 182 -40.81 -0.56 -12.59
C LEU A 182 -40.71 -0.47 -11.06
N GLU A 183 -41.57 -1.19 -10.36
CA GLU A 183 -41.56 -1.32 -8.91
C GLU A 183 -40.27 -2.01 -8.41
N CYS A 184 -39.72 -2.97 -9.17
CA CYS A 184 -38.40 -3.58 -8.92
C CYS A 184 -37.30 -2.54 -8.99
N ALA A 185 -37.24 -1.81 -10.10
CA ALA A 185 -36.26 -0.76 -10.32
C ALA A 185 -36.29 0.30 -9.20
N CYS A 186 -37.47 0.87 -8.90
CA CYS A 186 -37.61 1.90 -7.88
C CYS A 186 -37.21 1.42 -6.47
N ARG A 187 -37.55 0.18 -6.10
CA ARG A 187 -37.19 -0.37 -4.78
C ARG A 187 -35.70 -0.63 -4.68
N LEU A 188 -35.12 -1.31 -5.67
CA LEU A 188 -33.70 -1.62 -5.68
C LEU A 188 -32.85 -0.35 -5.71
N LEU A 189 -33.25 0.67 -6.49
CA LEU A 189 -32.62 1.98 -6.47
C LEU A 189 -32.70 2.64 -5.08
N GLY A 190 -33.83 2.52 -4.39
CA GLY A 190 -33.99 2.99 -3.02
C GLY A 190 -33.05 2.29 -2.03
N TYR A 191 -32.90 0.96 -2.14
CA TYR A 191 -31.94 0.19 -1.34
C TYR A 191 -30.49 0.58 -1.66
N LEU A 192 -30.15 0.72 -2.93
CA LEU A 192 -28.82 1.15 -3.38
C LEU A 192 -28.49 2.54 -2.82
N THR A 193 -29.35 3.52 -3.04
CA THR A 193 -29.21 4.91 -2.55
C THR A 193 -29.01 4.96 -1.04
N ARG A 194 -29.78 4.16 -0.29
CA ARG A 194 -29.66 4.10 1.18
C ARG A 194 -28.33 3.49 1.62
N GLN A 195 -27.86 2.46 0.93
CA GLN A 195 -26.58 1.81 1.24
C GLN A 195 -25.39 2.69 0.85
N MET A 196 -25.43 3.36 -0.31
CA MET A 196 -24.42 4.37 -0.68
C MET A 196 -24.26 5.42 0.42
N ARG A 197 -25.37 5.96 0.93
CA ARG A 197 -25.35 6.92 2.04
C ARG A 197 -24.79 6.35 3.34
N SER A 198 -25.08 5.09 3.68
CA SER A 198 -24.52 4.48 4.90
C SER A 198 -23.01 4.25 4.83
N PHE A 199 -22.44 4.16 3.63
CA PHE A 199 -20.99 4.07 3.39
C PHE A 199 -20.34 5.43 3.08
N ASN A 200 -21.04 6.54 3.27
CA ASN A 200 -20.59 7.90 2.94
C ASN A 200 -20.17 8.06 1.47
N LEU A 201 -20.81 7.34 0.55
CA LEU A 201 -20.60 7.50 -0.89
C LEU A 201 -21.61 8.51 -1.47
N PRO A 202 -21.17 9.35 -2.43
CA PRO A 202 -22.03 10.32 -3.09
C PRO A 202 -23.01 9.62 -4.03
N LEU A 203 -24.15 10.25 -4.30
CA LEU A 203 -25.14 9.73 -5.26
C LEU A 203 -24.81 10.11 -6.71
N THR A 204 -23.70 10.79 -6.92
CA THR A 204 -23.15 11.25 -8.19
C THR A 204 -21.70 10.84 -8.24
N LYS A 205 -21.23 10.35 -9.40
CA LYS A 205 -19.84 9.87 -9.54
C LYS A 205 -18.87 10.99 -9.17
N PRO A 206 -17.99 10.77 -8.17
CA PRO A 206 -16.94 11.75 -7.87
C PRO A 206 -15.99 11.85 -9.07
N GLU A 207 -15.35 13.00 -9.22
CA GLU A 207 -14.36 13.22 -10.28
C GLU A 207 -12.93 12.92 -9.77
N ARG A 208 -12.01 12.68 -10.70
CA ARG A 208 -10.59 12.59 -10.40
C ARG A 208 -10.12 13.87 -9.68
N PRO A 209 -9.24 13.77 -8.67
CA PRO A 209 -8.46 12.57 -8.29
C PRO A 209 -9.14 11.72 -7.21
N TYR A 210 -10.47 11.74 -7.06
CA TYR A 210 -11.19 10.89 -6.09
C TYR A 210 -10.68 11.03 -4.64
N LEU A 211 -10.40 12.26 -4.20
CA LEU A 211 -9.96 12.53 -2.84
C LEU A 211 -11.04 12.17 -1.81
N GLY A 212 -10.64 11.49 -0.73
CA GLY A 212 -11.54 10.98 0.32
C GLY A 212 -12.18 9.63 -0.02
N TYR A 213 -11.83 9.01 -1.16
CA TYR A 213 -12.32 7.70 -1.58
C TYR A 213 -11.19 6.69 -1.67
N SER A 214 -11.33 5.58 -0.92
CA SER A 214 -10.47 4.41 -1.03
C SER A 214 -11.17 3.26 -1.74
N ALA A 215 -10.40 2.46 -2.46
CA ALA A 215 -10.90 1.25 -3.13
C ALA A 215 -11.55 0.29 -2.13
N LYS A 216 -10.95 0.16 -0.94
CA LYS A 216 -11.50 -0.63 0.16
C LYS A 216 -12.92 -0.23 0.52
N ARG A 217 -13.19 1.07 0.69
CA ARG A 217 -14.52 1.55 1.07
C ARG A 217 -15.57 1.23 -0.01
N VAL A 218 -15.24 1.45 -1.29
CA VAL A 218 -16.14 1.14 -2.41
C VAL A 218 -16.35 -0.37 -2.52
N HIS A 219 -15.27 -1.16 -2.37
CA HIS A 219 -15.32 -2.61 -2.38
C HIS A 219 -16.18 -3.20 -1.26
N GLU A 220 -15.99 -2.75 -0.01
CA GLU A 220 -16.79 -3.16 1.14
C GLU A 220 -18.27 -2.83 0.94
N MET A 221 -18.56 -1.66 0.36
CA MET A 221 -19.91 -1.26 0.00
C MET A 221 -20.52 -2.22 -1.03
N LEU A 222 -19.85 -2.47 -2.15
CA LEU A 222 -20.30 -3.40 -3.20
C LEU A 222 -20.55 -4.81 -2.63
N ARG A 223 -19.68 -5.30 -1.74
CA ARG A 223 -19.83 -6.59 -1.06
C ARG A 223 -20.97 -6.62 -0.05
N SER A 224 -21.33 -5.48 0.52
CA SER A 224 -22.41 -5.35 1.50
C SER A 224 -23.79 -5.18 0.88
N LEU A 225 -23.87 -4.93 -0.43
CA LEU A 225 -25.12 -4.68 -1.14
C LEU A 225 -26.09 -5.83 -0.94
N LYS A 226 -27.18 -5.54 -0.24
CA LYS A 226 -28.28 -6.47 -0.03
C LYS A 226 -29.61 -5.84 -0.33
N ALA A 227 -30.50 -6.59 -0.97
CA ALA A 227 -31.90 -6.22 -1.09
C ALA A 227 -32.77 -7.45 -0.78
N PRO A 228 -33.81 -7.32 0.08
CA PRO A 228 -34.70 -8.43 0.36
C PRO A 228 -35.37 -8.90 -0.94
N GLY A 229 -35.33 -10.21 -1.17
CA GLY A 229 -36.06 -10.86 -2.26
C GLY A 229 -37.55 -10.62 -2.08
N TRP A 230 -38.13 -9.82 -2.97
CA TRP A 230 -39.54 -9.46 -2.92
C TRP A 230 -40.28 -9.78 -4.22
N CYS A 231 -39.53 -9.98 -5.32
CA CYS A 231 -40.02 -10.37 -6.63
C CYS A 231 -39.02 -11.36 -7.26
N THR A 232 -39.52 -12.27 -8.08
CA THR A 232 -38.72 -13.14 -8.94
C THR A 232 -38.79 -12.65 -10.38
N ASP A 233 -37.70 -12.82 -11.12
CA ASP A 233 -37.61 -12.47 -12.54
C ASP A 233 -38.31 -13.49 -13.44
N HIS A 234 -38.15 -13.34 -14.76
CA HIS A 234 -38.75 -14.25 -15.76
C HIS A 234 -38.17 -15.68 -15.74
N ASN A 235 -36.98 -15.86 -15.14
CA ASN A 235 -36.32 -17.15 -14.97
C ASN A 235 -36.57 -17.76 -13.58
N ASN A 236 -37.47 -17.14 -12.79
CA ASN A 236 -37.80 -17.54 -11.42
C ASN A 236 -36.65 -17.35 -10.42
N GLU A 237 -35.67 -16.50 -10.75
CA GLU A 237 -34.56 -16.11 -9.88
C GLU A 237 -34.93 -14.84 -9.09
N PRO A 238 -34.41 -14.65 -7.87
CA PRO A 238 -34.73 -13.48 -7.07
C PRO A 238 -34.14 -12.21 -7.69
N CYS A 239 -34.99 -11.21 -7.98
CA CYS A 239 -34.52 -9.92 -8.49
C CYS A 239 -33.97 -9.07 -7.35
N THR A 240 -32.67 -9.23 -7.07
CA THR A 240 -31.96 -8.54 -5.98
C THR A 240 -30.71 -7.84 -6.48
N LEU A 241 -30.17 -6.92 -5.67
CA LEU A 241 -28.94 -6.22 -6.00
C LEU A 241 -27.77 -7.20 -6.21
N GLU A 242 -27.69 -8.26 -5.42
CA GLU A 242 -26.63 -9.28 -5.50
C GLU A 242 -26.63 -10.01 -6.85
N VAL A 243 -27.81 -10.33 -7.40
CA VAL A 243 -27.93 -11.00 -8.69
C VAL A 243 -27.56 -10.05 -9.82
N VAL A 244 -28.05 -8.81 -9.77
CA VAL A 244 -27.75 -7.79 -10.78
C VAL A 244 -26.25 -7.41 -10.78
N LEU A 245 -25.57 -7.50 -9.63
CA LEU A 245 -24.13 -7.27 -9.51
C LEU A 245 -23.25 -8.39 -10.08
N GLN A 246 -23.77 -9.62 -10.28
CA GLN A 246 -22.97 -10.73 -10.80
C GLN A 246 -22.50 -10.49 -12.23
N ASP A 247 -23.18 -9.65 -12.99
CA ASP A 247 -22.82 -9.27 -14.36
C ASP A 247 -21.69 -8.20 -14.41
N PHE A 248 -21.29 -7.61 -13.27
CA PHE A 248 -20.40 -6.45 -13.21
C PHE A 248 -19.12 -6.64 -12.36
N TYR A 249 -18.87 -7.81 -11.77
CA TYR A 249 -17.72 -7.99 -10.87
C TYR A 249 -16.55 -8.76 -11.54
N VAL A 250 -15.48 -8.05 -11.87
CA VAL A 250 -14.17 -8.64 -12.20
C VAL A 250 -13.25 -8.48 -10.98
N PRO A 251 -12.56 -9.55 -10.50
CA PRO A 251 -11.54 -9.42 -9.48
C PRO A 251 -10.43 -8.46 -9.96
N TRP A 252 -10.13 -7.42 -9.17
CA TRP A 252 -9.04 -6.50 -9.46
C TRP A 252 -7.70 -7.24 -9.48
N GLU A 253 -6.96 -7.11 -10.58
CA GLU A 253 -5.55 -7.47 -10.67
C GLU A 253 -4.74 -6.20 -10.98
N PRO A 254 -3.81 -5.79 -10.09
CA PRO A 254 -2.95 -4.65 -10.38
C PRO A 254 -2.13 -4.94 -11.64
N SER A 255 -2.36 -4.15 -12.68
CA SER A 255 -1.83 -4.43 -14.02
C SER A 255 -0.32 -4.32 -14.14
N ILE A 256 0.38 -3.71 -13.18
CA ILE A 256 1.78 -3.33 -13.34
C ILE A 256 2.50 -3.35 -12.00
N PHE A 257 3.47 -4.26 -11.84
CA PHE A 257 4.44 -4.15 -10.73
C PHE A 257 5.83 -4.67 -11.12
N GLU A 258 5.92 -5.79 -11.84
CA GLU A 258 7.21 -6.49 -12.02
C GLU A 258 8.25 -5.72 -12.87
N ARG A 259 7.84 -4.79 -13.73
CA ARG A 259 8.77 -4.06 -14.62
C ARG A 259 9.14 -2.65 -14.16
N GLU A 260 8.33 -2.02 -13.32
CA GLU A 260 8.48 -0.59 -13.01
C GLU A 260 9.38 -0.35 -11.79
N LEU A 261 9.27 -1.19 -10.75
CA LEU A 261 10.03 -1.05 -9.51
C LEU A 261 11.41 -1.72 -9.55
N CYS A 262 11.59 -2.73 -10.41
CA CYS A 262 12.90 -3.33 -10.69
C CYS A 262 13.79 -2.45 -11.59
N LYS A 263 13.25 -1.39 -12.21
CA LYS A 263 14.02 -0.47 -13.07
C LYS A 263 14.63 0.66 -12.25
N LYS A 264 15.69 0.33 -11.52
CA LYS A 264 16.77 1.25 -11.14
C LYS A 264 18.09 0.49 -11.14
N ASP A 265 18.59 0.19 -12.34
CA ASP A 265 20.01 -0.14 -12.61
C ASP A 265 20.42 0.37 -14.02
N ALA A 266 19.85 1.49 -14.46
CA ALA A 266 20.25 2.13 -15.72
C ALA A 266 20.32 3.66 -15.54
N ARG A 267 21.26 4.10 -14.70
CA ARG A 267 22.14 5.27 -14.93
C ARG A 267 23.07 5.46 -13.74
#